data_AF-A0A433QLF7-F1
#
_entry.id   AF-A0A433QLF7-F1
#
_cell.length_a   1.000
_cell.length_b   1.000
_cell.length_c   1.000
_cell.angle_alpha   90.00
_cell.angle_beta   90.00
_cell.angle_gamma   90.00
#
_symmetry.space_group_name_H-M   'P 1'
#
loop_
_entity.id
_entity.type
_entity.pdbx_description
1 polymer ?
#
loop_
_entity_poly.entity_id
_entity_poly.type
_entity_poly.pdbx_seq_one_letter_code
_entity_poly.pdbx_strand_id
1 'polypeptide(L)'
;MLGDYPSPRPRCSSNRYPIEYSSWTLDIEGNGILETAHKLGITIVAYSPLGRSFLTGQYKLIDDFDVTDFRQNYPHFSAENFPKNLDLVCWFEELAKAKGGASLQLILTWVLAQGQDFIPIPGTRRLKYLKENVSAANITLSEHELKEIRKAIDSIKIHGMQYPEAGMKS
;
A
#
# COMPACT_ATOMS: atom_id res chain seq x y z
N MET A 1 -4.79 36.02 -44.41
CA MET A 1 -3.93 35.41 -43.38
C MET A 1 -4.83 34.83 -42.30
N LEU A 2 -5.31 33.61 -42.50
CA LEU A 2 -6.01 32.84 -41.47
C LEU A 2 -4.93 32.00 -40.80
N GLY A 3 -4.66 32.28 -39.53
CA GLY A 3 -3.64 31.56 -38.76
C GLY A 3 -4.08 30.12 -38.53
N ASP A 4 -3.21 29.18 -38.88
CA ASP A 4 -3.35 27.77 -38.55
C ASP A 4 -3.41 27.60 -37.04
N TYR A 5 -4.56 27.15 -36.53
CA TYR A 5 -4.65 26.63 -35.16
C TYR A 5 -3.93 25.28 -35.10
N PRO A 6 -2.98 25.07 -34.17
CA PRO A 6 -2.31 23.79 -34.06
C PRO A 6 -3.34 22.71 -33.67
N SER A 7 -3.29 21.58 -34.38
CA SER A 7 -4.10 20.39 -34.09
C SER A 7 -4.01 20.02 -32.60
N PRO A 8 -5.10 19.54 -31.97
CA PRO A 8 -5.06 19.14 -30.57
C PRO A 8 -3.96 18.10 -30.37
N ARG A 9 -3.02 18.39 -29.46
CA ARG A 9 -1.99 17.43 -29.06
C ARG A 9 -2.67 16.13 -28.63
N PRO A 10 -2.13 14.95 -29.00
CA PRO A 10 -2.71 13.69 -28.57
C PRO A 10 -2.84 13.72 -27.05
N ARG A 11 -4.06 13.57 -26.54
CA ARG A 11 -4.30 13.40 -25.11
C ARG A 11 -3.47 12.19 -24.69
N CYS A 12 -2.49 12.38 -23.82
CA CYS A 12 -1.84 11.26 -23.14
C CYS A 12 -2.94 10.44 -22.48
N SER A 13 -3.24 9.26 -23.04
CA SER A 13 -4.08 8.25 -22.42
C SER A 13 -3.30 7.60 -21.29
N SER A 14 -2.98 8.35 -20.23
CA SER A 14 -2.44 7.77 -19.02
C SER A 14 -3.60 7.13 -18.24
N ASN A 15 -4.00 5.94 -18.67
CA ASN A 15 -4.98 5.09 -17.97
C ASN A 15 -4.36 4.61 -16.65
N ARG A 16 -4.42 5.46 -15.63
CA ARG A 16 -3.89 5.21 -14.30
C ARG A 16 -4.94 5.61 -13.27
N TYR A 17 -5.19 4.75 -12.29
CA TYR A 17 -6.16 5.00 -11.24
C TYR A 17 -5.49 4.91 -9.87
N PRO A 18 -5.37 6.05 -9.15
CA PRO A 18 -4.83 6.04 -7.80
C PRO A 18 -5.87 5.48 -6.82
N ILE A 19 -5.48 4.46 -6.07
CA ILE A 19 -6.33 3.85 -5.02
C ILE A 19 -5.48 3.35 -3.87
N GLU A 20 -6.05 3.30 -2.65
CA GLU A 20 -5.38 2.73 -1.50
C GLU A 20 -5.26 1.23 -1.72
N TYR A 21 -4.03 0.73 -1.66
CA TYR A 21 -3.77 -0.69 -1.78
C TYR A 21 -2.49 -1.07 -1.06
N SER A 22 -2.55 -2.07 -0.19
CA SER A 22 -1.42 -2.61 0.56
C SER A 22 -1.80 -3.99 1.12
N SER A 23 -0.87 -4.70 1.76
CA SER A 23 -1.18 -5.95 2.47
C SER A 23 -2.19 -5.79 3.62
N TRP A 24 -2.60 -4.56 3.92
CA TRP A 24 -3.62 -4.19 4.90
C TRP A 24 -4.96 -3.76 4.27
N THR A 25 -4.96 -3.28 3.03
CA THR A 25 -6.15 -2.73 2.34
C THR A 25 -6.29 -3.44 1.00
N LEU A 26 -7.28 -4.34 0.91
CA LEU A 26 -7.46 -5.27 -0.22
C LEU A 26 -8.82 -5.14 -0.90
N ASP A 27 -9.64 -4.16 -0.51
CA ASP A 27 -11.05 -4.02 -0.93
C ASP A 27 -11.24 -4.08 -2.44
N ILE A 28 -10.28 -3.54 -3.21
CA ILE A 28 -10.33 -3.49 -4.68
C ILE A 28 -10.35 -4.87 -5.32
N GLU A 29 -9.85 -5.90 -4.63
CA GLU A 29 -9.80 -7.27 -5.11
C GLU A 29 -11.19 -7.93 -5.10
N GLY A 30 -12.10 -7.48 -4.23
CA GLY A 30 -13.43 -8.08 -4.04
C GLY A 30 -14.60 -7.22 -4.50
N ASN A 31 -14.40 -5.93 -4.76
CA ASN A 31 -15.49 -4.98 -5.06
C ASN A 31 -15.66 -4.68 -6.57
N GLY A 32 -14.91 -5.36 -7.44
CA GLY A 32 -14.99 -5.21 -8.90
C GLY A 32 -14.11 -4.10 -9.50
N ILE A 33 -13.45 -3.27 -8.67
CA ILE A 33 -12.54 -2.23 -9.16
C ILE A 33 -11.34 -2.86 -9.89
N LEU A 34 -10.68 -3.84 -9.28
CA LEU A 34 -9.50 -4.47 -9.87
C LEU A 34 -9.85 -5.20 -11.18
N GLU A 35 -10.95 -5.94 -11.18
CA GLU A 35 -11.45 -6.61 -12.39
C GLU A 35 -11.73 -5.61 -13.52
N THR A 36 -12.37 -4.48 -13.20
CA THR A 36 -12.67 -3.42 -14.17
C THR A 36 -11.40 -2.75 -14.68
N ALA A 37 -10.43 -2.49 -13.80
CA ALA A 37 -9.15 -1.92 -14.17
C ALA A 37 -8.41 -2.81 -15.17
N HIS A 38 -8.35 -4.12 -14.92
CA HIS A 38 -7.77 -5.09 -15.86
C HIS A 38 -8.49 -5.10 -17.21
N LYS A 39 -9.84 -5.16 -17.21
CA LYS A 39 -10.65 -5.14 -18.45
C LYS A 39 -10.41 -3.91 -19.32
N LEU A 40 -10.14 -2.77 -18.69
CA LEU A 40 -9.93 -1.48 -19.37
C LEU A 40 -8.46 -1.16 -19.62
N GLY A 41 -7.52 -2.02 -19.22
CA GLY A 41 -6.08 -1.76 -19.30
C GLY A 41 -5.66 -0.54 -18.48
N ILE A 42 -6.25 -0.37 -17.28
CA ILE A 42 -5.93 0.70 -16.34
C ILE A 42 -4.91 0.21 -15.33
N THR A 43 -3.80 0.94 -15.21
CA THR A 43 -2.78 0.70 -14.18
C THR A 43 -3.28 1.17 -12.82
N ILE A 44 -3.16 0.30 -11.81
CA ILE A 44 -3.39 0.62 -10.40
C ILE A 44 -2.18 1.38 -9.85
N VAL A 45 -2.41 2.61 -9.39
CA VAL A 45 -1.40 3.41 -8.68
C VAL A 45 -1.68 3.30 -7.19
N ALA A 46 -1.00 2.36 -6.52
CA ALA A 46 -1.24 2.05 -5.12
C ALA A 46 -0.70 3.16 -4.20
N TYR A 47 -1.59 4.00 -3.67
CA TYR A 47 -1.26 4.98 -2.64
C TYR A 47 -1.31 4.35 -1.24
N SER A 48 -0.53 4.92 -0.30
CA SER A 48 -0.34 4.34 1.03
C SER A 48 0.08 2.85 1.04
N PRO A 49 1.00 2.40 0.18
CA PRO A 49 1.33 0.96 0.06
C PRO A 49 1.96 0.34 1.31
N LEU A 50 2.34 1.19 2.28
CA LEU A 50 2.92 0.81 3.57
C LEU A 50 1.94 0.99 4.73
N GLY A 51 0.63 1.06 4.46
CA GLY A 51 -0.39 1.27 5.49
C GLY A 51 -0.19 2.58 6.26
N ARG A 52 0.07 3.67 5.55
CA ARG A 52 0.44 4.98 6.14
C ARG A 52 1.64 4.87 7.09
N SER A 53 2.59 4.04 6.68
CA SER A 53 3.81 3.71 7.39
C SER A 53 3.61 2.96 8.71
N PHE A 54 2.42 2.40 8.96
CA PHE A 54 2.18 1.48 10.07
C PHE A 54 2.88 0.13 9.82
N LEU A 55 2.79 -0.39 8.60
CA LEU A 55 3.35 -1.70 8.22
C LEU A 55 4.88 -1.76 8.31
N THR A 56 5.56 -0.61 8.42
CA THR A 56 7.02 -0.57 8.57
C THR A 56 7.50 -0.94 9.96
N GLY A 57 6.58 -1.04 10.93
CA GLY A 57 6.88 -1.33 12.33
C GLY A 57 7.52 -0.18 13.10
N GLN A 58 7.57 1.04 12.53
CA GLN A 58 8.11 2.20 13.24
C GLN A 58 7.23 2.67 14.40
N TYR A 59 5.94 2.31 14.40
CA TYR A 59 4.99 2.64 15.46
C TYR A 59 4.63 1.33 16.17
N LYS A 60 4.78 1.31 17.49
CA LYS A 60 4.45 0.20 18.37
C LYS A 60 3.30 0.56 19.31
N LEU A 61 3.02 1.85 19.50
CA LEU A 61 1.91 2.38 20.29
C LEU A 61 1.24 3.55 19.57
N ILE A 62 -0.01 3.85 19.94
CA ILE A 62 -0.72 5.04 19.45
C ILE A 62 0.04 6.34 19.80
N ASP A 63 0.69 6.37 20.96
CA ASP A 63 1.46 7.52 21.46
C ASP A 63 2.76 7.78 20.67
N ASP A 64 3.15 6.87 19.77
CA ASP A 64 4.26 7.12 18.84
C ASP A 64 3.88 8.09 17.71
N PHE A 65 2.58 8.39 17.56
CA PHE A 65 2.11 9.47 16.69
C PHE A 65 2.23 10.82 17.38
N ASP A 66 2.56 11.86 16.61
CA ASP A 66 2.44 13.24 17.10
C ASP A 66 0.99 13.54 17.49
N VAL A 67 0.78 14.36 18.53
CA VAL A 67 -0.55 14.78 19.02
C VAL A 67 -1.43 15.41 17.92
N THR A 68 -0.80 16.00 16.90
CA THR A 68 -1.48 16.62 15.76
C THR A 68 -1.65 15.68 14.57
N ASP A 69 -1.21 14.43 14.67
CA ASP A 69 -1.30 13.46 13.59
C ASP A 69 -2.75 13.00 13.36
N PHE A 70 -3.24 13.18 12.14
CA PHE A 70 -4.61 12.83 11.77
C PHE A 70 -4.92 11.33 11.98
N ARG A 71 -3.90 10.46 11.98
CA ARG A 71 -4.04 9.02 12.22
C ARG A 71 -4.56 8.71 13.61
N GLN A 72 -4.39 9.60 14.59
CA GLN A 72 -4.96 9.39 15.92
C GLN A 72 -6.49 9.21 15.91
N ASN A 73 -7.17 9.74 14.88
CA ASN A 73 -8.62 9.63 14.74
C ASN A 73 -9.07 8.38 13.98
N TYR A 74 -8.15 7.59 13.42
CA TYR A 74 -8.50 6.45 12.57
C TYR A 74 -8.84 5.24 13.44
N PRO A 75 -9.97 4.55 13.18
CA PRO A 75 -10.37 3.40 13.98
C PRO A 75 -9.31 2.28 14.01
N HIS A 76 -8.54 2.11 12.94
CA HIS A 76 -7.39 1.21 12.86
C HIS A 76 -6.32 1.44 13.95
N PHE A 77 -6.17 2.68 14.39
CA PHE A 77 -5.13 3.09 15.32
C PHE A 77 -5.68 3.39 16.72
N SER A 78 -6.94 3.02 17.00
CA SER A 78 -7.49 3.11 18.35
C SER A 78 -6.73 2.23 19.33
N ALA A 79 -6.75 2.57 20.63
CA ALA A 79 -6.11 1.76 21.68
C ALA A 79 -6.57 0.29 21.68
N GLU A 80 -7.79 0.02 21.22
CA GLU A 80 -8.34 -1.34 21.13
C GLU A 80 -7.80 -2.12 19.91
N ASN A 81 -7.65 -1.45 18.76
CA ASN A 81 -7.34 -2.11 17.48
C ASN A 81 -5.85 -2.13 17.17
N PHE A 82 -5.10 -1.10 17.59
CA PHE A 82 -3.68 -0.96 17.34
C PHE A 82 -2.87 -2.22 17.69
N PRO A 83 -2.98 -2.81 18.91
CA PRO A 83 -2.17 -3.99 19.24
C PRO A 83 -2.53 -5.21 18.40
N LYS A 84 -3.80 -5.42 18.05
CA LYS A 84 -4.26 -6.54 17.20
C LYS A 84 -3.69 -6.41 15.79
N ASN A 85 -3.64 -5.17 15.32
CA ASN A 85 -3.16 -4.83 14.00
C ASN A 85 -1.64 -4.96 13.84
N LEU A 86 -0.87 -4.95 14.94
CA LEU A 86 0.56 -5.21 14.92
C LEU A 86 0.89 -6.66 14.53
N ASP A 87 -0.06 -7.60 14.58
CA ASP A 87 0.19 -9.00 14.19
C ASP A 87 0.74 -9.11 12.77
N LEU A 88 0.21 -8.33 11.82
CA LEU A 88 0.70 -8.29 10.44
C LEU A 88 2.12 -7.69 10.36
N VAL A 89 2.41 -6.68 11.17
CA VAL A 89 3.73 -6.05 11.25
C VAL A 89 4.77 -7.06 11.76
N CYS A 90 4.46 -7.72 12.88
CA CYS A 90 5.33 -8.72 13.49
C CYS A 90 5.62 -9.86 12.51
N TRP A 91 4.61 -10.32 11.78
CA TRP A 91 4.77 -11.36 10.78
C TRP A 91 5.74 -10.96 9.65
N PHE A 92 5.59 -9.75 9.09
CA PHE A 92 6.54 -9.25 8.08
C PHE A 92 7.94 -9.01 8.64
N GLU A 93 8.07 -8.56 9.90
CA GLU A 93 9.36 -8.41 10.58
C GLU A 93 10.08 -9.77 10.73
N GLU A 94 9.35 -10.82 11.11
CA GLU A 94 9.89 -12.18 11.21
C GLU A 94 10.34 -12.73 9.85
N LEU A 95 9.52 -12.58 8.82
CA LEU A 95 9.86 -12.99 7.46
C LEU A 95 11.10 -12.23 6.94
N ALA A 96 11.15 -10.92 7.17
CA ALA A 96 12.28 -10.08 6.79
C ALA A 96 13.57 -10.51 7.47
N LYS A 97 13.49 -10.80 8.77
CA LYS A 97 14.62 -11.33 9.55
C LYS A 97 15.11 -12.66 9.02
N ALA A 98 14.22 -13.59 8.71
CA ALA A 98 14.57 -14.89 8.13
C ALA A 98 15.29 -14.76 6.77
N LYS A 99 14.95 -13.72 6.00
CA LYS A 99 15.54 -13.44 4.67
C LYS A 99 16.74 -12.49 4.71
N GLY A 100 17.10 -11.93 5.86
CA GLY A 100 18.16 -10.92 5.99
C GLY A 100 17.84 -9.58 5.29
N GLY A 101 16.56 -9.25 5.12
CA GLY A 101 16.08 -8.03 4.46
C GLY A 101 15.30 -7.09 5.39
N ALA A 102 14.83 -5.97 4.86
CA ALA A 102 13.95 -5.05 5.59
C ALA A 102 12.47 -5.39 5.33
N SER A 103 11.63 -5.32 6.37
CA SER A 103 10.18 -5.57 6.29
C SER A 103 9.51 -4.71 5.21
N LEU A 104 9.83 -3.40 5.18
CA LEU A 104 9.33 -2.46 4.18
C LEU A 104 9.61 -2.94 2.74
N GLN A 105 10.77 -3.53 2.47
CA GLN A 105 11.11 -4.01 1.14
C GLN A 105 10.20 -5.17 0.74
N LEU A 106 9.95 -6.12 1.66
CA LEU A 106 9.07 -7.26 1.39
C LEU A 106 7.62 -6.81 1.13
N ILE A 107 7.12 -5.85 1.91
CA ILE A 107 5.77 -5.30 1.73
C ILE A 107 5.62 -4.67 0.35
N LEU A 108 6.56 -3.80 -0.06
CA LEU A 108 6.53 -3.18 -1.38
C LEU A 108 6.71 -4.19 -2.52
N THR A 109 7.59 -5.17 -2.32
CA THR A 109 7.81 -6.25 -3.29
C THR A 109 6.54 -7.06 -3.49
N TRP A 110 5.80 -7.35 -2.41
CA TRP A 110 4.52 -8.04 -2.49
C TRP A 110 3.46 -7.22 -3.24
N VAL A 111 3.40 -5.90 -3.05
CA VAL A 111 2.50 -5.02 -3.81
C VAL A 111 2.85 -5.02 -5.31
N LEU A 112 4.15 -4.94 -5.65
CA LEU A 112 4.61 -5.04 -7.04
C LEU A 112 4.29 -6.40 -7.67
N ALA A 113 4.27 -7.47 -6.88
CA ALA A 113 4.00 -8.83 -7.35
C ALA A 113 2.53 -9.09 -7.71
N GLN A 114 1.61 -8.16 -7.44
CA GLN A 114 0.19 -8.32 -7.80
C GLN A 114 -0.06 -8.20 -9.31
N GLY A 115 0.83 -7.55 -10.04
CA GLY A 115 0.73 -7.42 -11.49
C GLY A 115 1.69 -6.37 -12.06
N GLN A 116 1.95 -6.45 -13.37
CA GLN A 116 2.76 -5.44 -14.08
C GLN A 116 2.08 -4.07 -14.14
N ASP A 117 0.78 -4.05 -13.86
CA ASP A 117 -0.09 -2.90 -13.78
C ASP A 117 -0.26 -2.35 -12.35
N PHE A 118 0.52 -2.82 -11.38
CA PHE A 118 0.60 -2.24 -10.04
C PHE A 118 1.84 -1.36 -9.90
N ILE A 119 1.62 -0.08 -9.61
CA ILE A 119 2.69 0.89 -9.34
C ILE A 119 2.48 1.48 -7.94
N PRO A 120 3.22 1.01 -6.91
CA PRO A 120 3.18 1.63 -5.60
C PRO A 120 3.86 2.99 -5.61
N ILE A 121 3.28 3.95 -4.88
CA ILE A 121 3.87 5.29 -4.68
C ILE A 121 4.24 5.52 -3.20
N PRO A 122 5.26 4.83 -2.67
CA PRO A 122 5.68 4.99 -1.29
C PRO A 122 6.32 6.36 -1.07
N GLY A 123 5.73 7.16 -0.19
CA GLY A 123 6.27 8.46 0.21
C GLY A 123 7.45 8.33 1.19
N THR A 124 8.43 9.22 1.09
CA THR A 124 9.49 9.38 2.08
C THR A 124 10.07 10.79 2.05
N ARG A 125 10.59 11.25 3.20
CA ARG A 125 11.39 12.49 3.33
C ARG A 125 12.86 12.21 3.65
N ARG A 126 13.24 10.95 3.81
CA ARG A 126 14.60 10.53 4.24
C ARG A 126 15.27 9.71 3.15
N LEU A 127 16.51 10.07 2.80
CA LEU A 127 17.31 9.40 1.76
C LEU A 127 17.48 7.90 2.02
N LYS A 128 17.64 7.51 3.29
CA LYS A 128 17.72 6.10 3.70
C LYS A 128 16.52 5.29 3.16
N TYR A 129 15.30 5.74 3.45
CA TYR A 129 14.11 5.03 3.00
C TYR A 129 13.86 5.17 1.50
N LEU A 130 14.34 6.23 0.86
CA LEU A 130 14.29 6.30 -0.61
C LEU A 130 15.07 5.13 -1.22
N LYS A 131 16.28 4.86 -0.70
CA LYS A 131 17.10 3.72 -1.14
C LYS A 131 16.40 2.40 -0.87
N GLU A 132 15.81 2.22 0.32
CA GLU A 132 15.05 1.01 0.66
C GLU A 132 13.81 0.83 -0.25
N ASN A 133 13.01 1.88 -0.47
CA ASN A 133 11.85 1.86 -1.36
C ASN A 133 12.23 1.44 -2.79
N VAL A 134 13.29 2.04 -3.34
CA VAL A 134 13.76 1.73 -4.70
C VAL A 134 14.29 0.29 -4.78
N SER A 135 15.00 -0.17 -3.76
CA SER A 135 15.55 -1.52 -3.76
C SER A 135 14.50 -2.64 -3.72
N ALA A 136 13.26 -2.36 -3.28
CA ALA A 136 12.17 -3.33 -3.32
C ALA A 136 11.86 -3.82 -4.74
N ALA A 137 12.03 -2.96 -5.75
CA ALA A 137 11.82 -3.34 -7.16
C ALA A 137 12.84 -4.36 -7.68
N ASN A 138 13.95 -4.58 -6.97
CA ASN A 138 15.00 -5.53 -7.34
C ASN A 138 14.87 -6.87 -6.60
N ILE A 139 13.88 -7.01 -5.71
CA ILE A 139 13.64 -8.26 -4.99
C ILE A 139 12.64 -9.09 -5.79
N THR A 140 12.93 -10.38 -5.95
CA THR A 140 11.99 -11.34 -6.53
C THR A 140 11.53 -12.27 -5.42
N LEU A 141 10.22 -12.40 -5.26
CA LEU A 141 9.60 -13.41 -4.42
C LEU A 141 9.25 -14.62 -5.30
N SER A 142 9.59 -15.81 -4.82
CA SER A 142 9.16 -17.05 -5.46
C SER A 142 7.64 -17.23 -5.31
N GLU A 143 7.05 -18.07 -6.16
CA GLU A 143 5.62 -18.41 -6.05
C GLU A 143 5.25 -19.00 -4.69
N HIS A 144 6.16 -19.75 -4.06
CA HIS A 144 5.97 -20.29 -2.73
C HIS A 144 5.84 -19.17 -1.69
N GLU A 145 6.78 -18.23 -1.71
CA GLU A 145 6.79 -17.10 -0.78
C GLU A 145 5.58 -16.19 -0.98
N LEU A 146 5.16 -15.95 -2.23
CA LEU A 146 3.94 -15.20 -2.51
C LEU A 146 2.71 -15.87 -1.92
N LYS A 147 2.61 -17.21 -2.02
CA LYS A 147 1.53 -17.99 -1.41
C LYS A 147 1.57 -17.94 0.12
N GLU A 148 2.76 -18.01 0.72
CA GLU A 148 2.93 -17.88 2.18
C GLU A 148 2.52 -16.50 2.68
N ILE A 149 2.99 -15.44 2.01
CA ILE A 149 2.60 -14.06 2.34
C ILE A 149 1.10 -13.87 2.18
N ARG A 150 0.52 -14.36 1.08
CA ARG A 150 -0.92 -14.24 0.84
C ARG A 150 -1.72 -14.98 1.92
N LYS A 151 -1.32 -16.20 2.27
CA LYS A 151 -1.97 -16.97 3.33
C LYS A 151 -1.92 -16.25 4.68
N ALA A 152 -0.79 -15.63 5.01
CA ALA A 152 -0.65 -14.85 6.24
C ALA A 152 -1.59 -13.63 6.24
N ILE A 153 -1.57 -12.84 5.17
CA ILE A 153 -2.44 -11.67 4.98
C ILE A 153 -3.92 -12.07 5.12
N ASP A 154 -4.36 -13.14 4.46
CA ASP A 154 -5.77 -13.58 4.49
C ASP A 154 -6.16 -14.14 5.88
N SER A 155 -5.20 -14.63 6.66
CA SER A 155 -5.43 -15.18 8.01
C SER A 155 -5.44 -14.13 9.12
N ILE A 156 -4.74 -13.01 8.93
CA ILE A 156 -4.61 -11.95 9.93
C ILE A 156 -5.74 -10.94 9.71
N LYS A 157 -6.64 -10.87 10.68
CA LYS A 157 -7.76 -9.93 10.62
C LYS A 157 -7.29 -8.51 10.95
N ILE A 158 -7.55 -7.58 10.04
CA ILE A 158 -7.40 -6.15 10.33
C ILE A 158 -8.62 -5.63 11.10
N HIS A 159 -8.37 -4.88 12.15
CA HIS A 159 -9.37 -4.35 13.08
C HIS A 159 -9.57 -2.84 12.92
N GLY A 160 -10.83 -2.40 13.07
CA GLY A 160 -11.25 -1.01 12.85
C GLY A 160 -11.54 -0.72 11.37
N MET A 161 -12.35 0.31 11.12
CA MET A 161 -12.59 0.81 9.77
C MET A 161 -11.38 1.59 9.23
N GLN A 162 -11.24 1.59 7.90
CA GLN A 162 -10.18 2.31 7.17
C GLN A 162 -10.21 3.82 7.38
N TYR A 163 -11.41 4.37 7.49
CA TYR A 163 -11.65 5.79 7.72
C TYR A 163 -12.64 5.98 8.88
N PRO A 164 -12.55 7.10 9.61
CA PRO A 164 -13.60 7.47 10.56
C PRO A 164 -14.93 7.64 9.83
N GLU A 165 -16.06 7.36 10.49
CA GLU A 165 -17.39 7.52 9.89
C GLU A 165 -17.64 8.92 9.33
N ALA A 166 -17.09 9.96 9.99
CA ALA A 166 -17.17 11.34 9.52
C ALA A 166 -16.49 11.56 8.15
N GLY A 167 -15.47 10.76 7.81
CA GLY A 167 -14.80 10.77 6.51
C GLY A 167 -15.45 9.88 5.45
N MET A 168 -16.48 9.11 5.81
CA MET A 168 -17.22 8.22 4.89
C MET A 168 -18.54 8.82 4.40
N LYS A 169 -18.95 9.99 4.90
CA LYS A 169 -20.12 10.72 4.39
C LYS A 169 -19.74 11.36 3.05
N SER A 170 -20.43 10.91 1.99
CA SER A 170 -20.39 11.49 0.64
C SER A 170 -21.36 12.65 0.51
#